data_AF-A0A7J2YV61-F1
#
_entry.id   AF-A0A7J2YV61-F1
#
_cell.length_a   1.000
_cell.length_b   1.000
_cell.length_c   1.000
_cell.angle_alpha   90.00
_cell.angle_beta   90.00
_cell.angle_gamma   90.00
#
_symmetry.space_group_name_H-M   'P 1'
#
loop_
_entity.id
_entity.type
_entity.pdbx_description
1 polymer ?
#
loop_
_entity_poly.entity_id
_entity_poly.type
_entity_poly.pdbx_seq_one_letter_code
_entity_poly.pdbx_strand_id
1 'polypeptide(L)'
;LCWAVNWIDNQLTNSDIVCVRCKNGVCRSVVVVVAYLISKGVDYSSAIHYVKSVWSRASPNPAQIAAIKKFENHLNTASFPKK
;
A
#
# COMPACT_ATOMS: atom_id res chain seq x y z
N LEU A 1 -0.61 -2.32 -8.67
CA LEU A 1 -0.29 -2.44 -7.23
C LEU A 1 0.79 -3.48 -6.98
N CYS A 2 0.62 -4.73 -7.43
CA CYS A 2 1.60 -5.80 -7.23
C CYS A 2 3.03 -5.41 -7.66
N TRP A 3 3.20 -4.81 -8.84
CA TRP A 3 4.52 -4.35 -9.30
C TRP A 3 5.17 -3.35 -8.33
N ALA A 4 4.42 -2.33 -7.89
CA ALA A 4 4.92 -1.29 -7.00
C ALA A 4 5.28 -1.86 -5.63
N VAL A 5 4.45 -2.75 -5.10
CA VAL A 5 4.69 -3.45 -3.82
C VAL A 5 5.96 -4.30 -3.91
N ASN A 6 6.10 -5.13 -4.95
CA ASN A 6 7.29 -5.96 -5.14
C ASN A 6 8.55 -5.13 -5.33
N TRP A 7 8.44 -4.00 -6.04
CA TRP A 7 9.56 -3.09 -6.22
C TRP A 7 9.99 -2.47 -4.88
N ILE A 8 9.05 -1.96 -4.09
CA ILE A 8 9.33 -1.42 -2.74
C ILE A 8 10.01 -2.48 -1.87
N ASP A 9 9.49 -3.71 -1.89
CA ASP A 9 10.04 -4.79 -1.07
C ASP A 9 11.47 -5.15 -1.45
N ASN A 10 11.76 -5.20 -2.75
CA ASN A 10 13.10 -5.45 -3.26
C ASN A 10 14.08 -4.34 -2.86
N GLN A 11 13.68 -3.06 -2.92
CA GLN A 11 14.56 -1.96 -2.50
C GLN A 11 14.83 -2.00 -0.99
N LEU A 12 13.80 -2.22 -0.17
CA LEU A 12 13.95 -2.28 1.28
C LEU A 12 14.81 -3.47 1.72
N THR A 13 14.76 -4.59 1.00
CA THR A 13 15.61 -5.77 1.25
C THR A 13 17.10 -5.47 0.99
N ASN A 14 17.39 -4.56 0.06
CA ASN A 14 18.76 -4.13 -0.25
C ASN A 14 19.28 -3.02 0.68
N SER A 15 18.62 -2.78 1.82
CA SER A 15 18.95 -1.71 2.78
C SER A 15 18.81 -0.28 2.22
N ASP A 16 18.05 -0.09 1.14
CA ASP A 16 17.78 1.22 0.58
C ASP A 16 16.59 1.90 1.27
N ILE A 17 16.61 3.24 1.31
CA ILE A 17 15.48 4.05 1.78
C ILE A 17 14.58 4.38 0.59
N VAL A 18 13.30 4.00 0.68
CA VAL A 18 12.31 4.27 -0.37
C VAL A 18 11.43 5.48 -0.03
N CYS A 19 11.43 6.49 -0.90
CA CYS A 19 10.50 7.62 -0.81
C CYS A 19 9.36 7.49 -1.83
N VAL A 20 8.13 7.24 -1.37
CA VAL A 20 6.94 7.18 -2.22
C VAL A 20 6.20 8.51 -2.21
N ARG A 21 6.23 9.24 -3.33
CA ARG A 21 5.54 10.54 -3.47
C ARG A 21 4.65 10.59 -4.71
N CYS A 22 3.60 11.40 -4.62
CA CYS A 22 2.87 11.90 -5.78
C CYS A 22 2.95 13.44 -5.81
N LYS A 23 2.10 14.13 -6.57
CA LYS A 23 2.12 15.60 -6.63
C LYS A 23 1.92 16.25 -5.24
N ASN A 24 0.88 15.83 -4.52
CA ASN A 24 0.47 16.46 -3.25
C ASN A 24 0.57 15.53 -2.03
N GLY A 25 0.92 14.25 -2.21
CA GLY A 25 0.97 13.28 -1.11
C GLY A 25 -0.39 12.86 -0.53
N VAL A 26 -1.52 13.22 -1.16
CA VAL A 26 -2.88 13.03 -0.58
C VAL A 26 -3.54 11.71 -1.03
N CYS A 27 -3.42 11.36 -2.32
CA CYS A 27 -4.20 10.27 -2.92
C CYS A 27 -3.31 9.12 -3.42
N ARG A 28 -2.62 9.30 -4.54
CA ARG A 28 -1.94 8.20 -5.28
C ARG A 28 -0.80 7.54 -4.51
N SER A 29 0.03 8.33 -3.80
CA SER A 29 1.10 7.78 -2.97
C SER A 29 0.55 7.00 -1.78
N VAL A 30 -0.54 7.48 -1.17
CA VAL A 30 -1.24 6.79 -0.08
C VAL A 30 -1.71 5.40 -0.52
N VAL A 31 -2.27 5.30 -1.73
CA VAL A 31 -2.72 4.02 -2.29
C VAL A 31 -1.59 2.98 -2.36
N VAL A 32 -0.39 3.41 -2.77
CA VAL A 32 0.78 2.52 -2.86
C VAL A 32 1.27 2.11 -1.47
N VAL A 33 1.35 3.04 -0.52
CA VAL A 33 1.78 2.76 0.85
C VAL A 33 0.80 1.82 1.57
N VAL A 34 -0.50 2.06 1.45
CA VAL A 34 -1.53 1.19 2.03
C VAL A 34 -1.47 -0.21 1.40
N ALA A 35 -1.33 -0.31 0.07
CA ALA A 35 -1.18 -1.60 -0.59
C ALA A 35 0.08 -2.36 -0.14
N TYR A 36 1.18 -1.66 0.14
CA TYR A 36 2.38 -2.28 0.70
C TYR A 36 2.13 -2.85 2.10
N LEU A 37 1.49 -2.09 3.00
CA LEU A 37 1.11 -2.60 4.33
C LEU A 37 0.20 -3.83 4.24
N ILE A 38 -0.74 -3.83 3.30
CA ILE A 38 -1.61 -4.99 3.06
C ILE A 38 -0.82 -6.20 2.60
N SER A 39 0.16 -6.03 1.72
CA SER A 39 1.04 -7.13 1.31
C SER A 39 1.88 -7.71 2.46
N LYS A 40 2.09 -6.93 3.53
CA LYS A 40 2.74 -7.37 4.77
C LYS A 40 1.77 -8.02 5.77
N GLY A 41 0.50 -8.19 5.40
CA GLY A 41 -0.50 -8.89 6.21
C GLY A 41 -1.37 -7.99 7.07
N VAL A 42 -1.33 -6.67 6.90
CA VAL A 42 -2.21 -5.73 7.60
C VAL A 42 -3.53 -5.59 6.84
N ASP A 43 -4.68 -5.68 7.49
CA ASP A 43 -5.96 -5.47 6.80
C ASP A 43 -6.12 -4.01 6.34
N TYR A 44 -6.98 -3.77 5.34
CA TYR A 44 -7.22 -2.44 4.79
C TYR A 44 -7.59 -1.40 5.86
N SER A 45 -8.44 -1.75 6.83
CA SER A 45 -8.94 -0.83 7.85
C SER A 45 -7.80 -0.36 8.76
N SER A 46 -7.00 -1.30 9.25
CA SER A 46 -5.82 -1.01 10.05
C SER A 46 -4.77 -0.23 9.26
N ALA A 47 -4.52 -0.61 8.00
CA ALA A 47 -3.53 0.02 7.15
C ALA A 47 -3.88 1.49 6.84
N ILE A 48 -5.13 1.79 6.47
CA ILE A 48 -5.53 3.18 6.19
C ILE A 48 -5.57 4.03 7.45
N HIS A 49 -5.97 3.46 8.59
CA HIS A 49 -5.97 4.15 9.87
C HIS A 49 -4.55 4.53 10.31
N TYR A 50 -3.61 3.59 10.18
CA TYR A 50 -2.20 3.85 10.45
C TYR A 50 -1.61 4.93 9.52
N VAL A 51 -1.87 4.85 8.22
CA VAL A 51 -1.37 5.88 7.30
C VAL A 51 -1.96 7.26 7.62
N LYS A 52 -3.23 7.33 8.05
CA LYS A 52 -3.87 8.58 8.48
C LYS A 52 -3.31 9.11 9.81
N SER A 53 -2.90 8.25 10.74
CA SER A 53 -2.32 8.70 12.01
C SER A 53 -0.94 9.33 11.81
N VAL A 54 -0.16 8.84 10.85
CA VAL A 54 1.14 9.41 10.47
C VAL A 54 0.99 10.60 9.51
N TRP A 55 0.02 10.53 8.59
CA TRP A 55 -0.24 11.55 7.58
C TRP A 55 -1.73 11.90 7.51
N SER A 56 -2.15 12.85 8.34
CA SER A 56 -3.57 13.25 8.51
C SER A 56 -4.26 13.69 7.22
N ARG A 57 -3.49 14.13 6.21
CA ARG A 57 -3.99 14.52 4.88
C ARG A 57 -4.24 13.34 3.95
N ALA A 58 -4.01 12.11 4.39
CA ALA A 58 -4.26 10.91 3.59
C ALA A 58 -5.75 10.77 3.26
N SER A 59 -6.08 10.95 1.98
CA SER A 59 -7.47 10.90 1.49
C SER A 59 -7.51 10.29 0.09
N PRO A 60 -7.38 8.95 -0.02
CA PRO A 60 -7.61 8.26 -1.28
C PRO A 60 -9.08 8.40 -1.70
N ASN A 61 -9.33 8.53 -3.00
CA ASN A 61 -10.70 8.67 -3.50
C ASN A 61 -11.45 7.31 -3.51
N PRO A 62 -12.78 7.29 -3.68
CA PRO A 62 -13.56 6.05 -3.63
C PRO A 62 -13.10 4.96 -4.62
N ALA A 63 -12.74 5.35 -5.85
CA ALA A 63 -12.24 4.41 -6.86
C ALA A 63 -10.89 3.79 -6.46
N GLN A 64 -10.02 4.57 -5.83
CA GLN A 64 -8.75 4.11 -5.27
C GLN A 64 -8.96 3.18 -4.08
N ILE A 65 -9.89 3.51 -3.19
CA ILE A 65 -10.27 2.64 -2.07
C ILE A 65 -10.78 1.29 -2.61
N ALA A 66 -11.64 1.31 -3.64
CA ALA A 66 -12.13 0.09 -4.28
C ALA A 66 -10.99 -0.74 -4.88
N ALA A 67 -10.00 -0.09 -5.52
CA ALA A 67 -8.83 -0.78 -6.05
C ALA A 67 -7.96 -1.43 -4.96
N ILE A 68 -7.80 -0.77 -3.81
CA ILE A 68 -7.06 -1.33 -2.65
C ILE A 68 -7.79 -2.55 -2.08
N LYS A 69 -9.11 -2.47 -1.86
CA LYS A 69 -9.91 -3.60 -1.37
C LYS A 69 -9.89 -4.78 -2.35
N LYS A 70 -9.97 -4.49 -3.66
CA LYS A 70 -9.81 -5.52 -4.69
C LYS A 70 -8.43 -6.19 -4.60
N PHE A 71 -7.37 -5.41 -4.39
CA PHE A 71 -6.01 -5.92 -4.20
C PHE A 71 -5.88 -6.81 -2.96
N GLU A 72 -6.43 -6.40 -1.82
CA GLU A 72 -6.50 -7.21 -0.60
C GLU A 72 -7.20 -8.56 -0.84
N ASN A 73 -8.37 -8.54 -1.50
CA ASN A 73 -9.08 -9.77 -1.86
C ASN A 73 -8.26 -10.69 -2.76
N HIS A 74 -7.49 -10.13 -3.71
CA HIS A 74 -6.59 -10.92 -4.55
C HIS A 74 -5.45 -11.55 -3.75
N LEU A 75 -4.90 -10.86 -2.75
CA LEU A 75 -3.89 -11.42 -1.86
C LEU A 75 -4.43 -12.51 -0.93
N ASN A 76 -5.71 -12.43 -0.54
CA ASN A 76 -6.35 -13.43 0.31
C ASN A 76 -6.78 -14.69 -0.46
N THR A 77 -7.11 -14.54 -1.74
CA THR A 77 -7.54 -15.65 -2.61
C THR A 77 -6.39 -16.32 -3.35
N ALA A 78 -5.36 -15.57 -3.72
CA ALA A 78 -4.11 -16.13 -4.22
C ALA A 78 -3.17 -16.32 -3.04
N SER A 79 -2.75 -17.57 -2.77
CA SER A 79 -1.57 -17.85 -1.98
C SER A 79 -0.35 -17.25 -2.67
N PHE A 80 -0.13 -15.94 -2.49
CA PHE A 80 1.06 -15.27 -2.97
C PHE A 80 2.26 -15.97 -2.34
N PRO A 81 3.23 -16.45 -3.14
CA PRO A 81 4.40 -17.11 -2.59
C PRO A 81 5.14 -16.08 -1.75
N LYS A 82 5.07 -16.26 -0.43
CA LYS A 82 6.03 -15.69 0.51
C LYS A 82 7.36 -16.34 0.11
N LYS A 83 8.20 -15.59 -0.60
CA LYS A 83 9.60 -15.97 -0.74
C LYS A 83 10.26 -15.94 0.63
#